data_AF-A0A251KBP2-F1
#
_entry.id   AF-A0A251KBP2-F1
#
_cell.length_a   1.000
_cell.length_b   1.000
_cell.length_c   1.000
_cell.angle_alpha   90.00
_cell.angle_beta   90.00
_cell.angle_gamma   90.00
#
_symmetry.space_group_name_H-M   'P 1'
#
loop_
_entity.id
_entity.type
_entity.pdbx_description
1 polymer ?
#
loop_
_entity_poly.entity_id
_entity_poly.type
_entity_poly.pdbx_seq_one_letter_code
_entity_poly.pdbx_strand_id
1 'polypeptide(L)'
;MSLATDSPVHSSSSGDFAAFLDAELDSISSDSSPNEEEVNDEFNSDSSDSSPNEEAENDSEIESQRIKRCRVETVENIEDPKGSTSHGSLEQNLEVSSSKDACTHPGSFGDMCILCGQMLNEETGGVTFGYIHKGLRLGNDEIVRLRRTDMKNLLRQKKLYLVLDLDHTLLNSTRLMHITLEEEYLYSQIDSLQDVSKGSLFKLDFLQMMTRLRPFVRMFLKEASQMFEMYIYTMGDRAYAMEMAKLLDPRREYFDARVISRDDGTQRHQKGLDIVLGQENAVLILDDTETAWTKHKGNLILMERYHFFASSCHQFGFNCKSLSELKSDESDRDGALASVLKVLRKIHHMFFDELVDNLDDRDVRQVLKIVRKDVLKGCKIVFTRVFPTQFQADNHHLWKMAEQLGATCSRDLDTSVTHVVSQDAGTEKSRWALKNKKFLVHPRWIEAANYLWQRQPEENFPVNQPKNH
;
A
#
# COMPACT_ATOMS: atom_id res chain seq x y z
N MET A 1 19.22 52.26 19.57
CA MET A 1 18.17 52.16 18.54
C MET A 1 18.35 50.82 17.86
N SER A 2 17.41 49.91 18.13
CA SER A 2 17.41 48.52 17.69
C SER A 2 16.22 48.37 16.75
N LEU A 3 16.43 47.86 15.55
CA LEU A 3 15.35 47.36 14.71
C LEU A 3 15.78 45.99 14.18
N ALA A 4 15.21 44.98 14.84
CA ALA A 4 15.08 43.63 14.35
C ALA A 4 14.04 43.60 13.22
N THR A 5 14.29 42.79 12.21
CA THR A 5 13.24 42.21 11.36
C THR A 5 13.56 40.74 11.22
N ASP A 6 12.91 39.93 12.05
CA ASP A 6 12.78 38.49 11.90
C ASP A 6 11.95 38.20 10.63
N SER A 7 12.47 37.35 9.74
CA SER A 7 11.69 36.75 8.66
C SER A 7 11.02 35.46 9.16
N PRO A 8 9.75 35.17 8.78
CA PRO A 8 9.06 33.99 9.25
C PRO A 8 9.64 32.73 8.61
N VAL A 9 10.00 31.77 9.45
CA VAL A 9 10.32 30.40 9.06
C VAL A 9 9.02 29.75 8.55
N HIS A 10 8.83 29.71 7.23
CA HIS A 10 7.75 28.94 6.63
C HIS A 10 8.01 27.45 6.87
N SER A 11 7.10 26.82 7.59
CA SER A 11 7.03 25.37 7.77
C SER A 11 6.64 24.73 6.44
N SER A 12 7.60 24.17 5.71
CA SER A 12 7.29 23.36 4.54
C SER A 12 6.93 21.95 5.00
N SER A 13 5.66 21.59 4.86
CA SER A 13 5.19 20.21 4.71
C SER A 13 5.18 19.82 3.23
N SER A 14 5.09 18.53 2.91
CA SER A 14 4.96 18.06 1.52
C SER A 14 3.73 18.62 0.79
N GLY A 15 2.66 18.98 1.54
CA GLY A 15 1.49 19.67 1.00
C GLY A 15 1.77 21.12 0.65
N ASP A 16 2.59 21.82 1.46
CA ASP A 16 3.01 23.19 1.16
C ASP A 16 3.92 23.24 -0.07
N PHE A 17 4.70 22.19 -0.34
CA PHE A 17 5.49 22.08 -1.56
C PHE A 17 4.61 21.90 -2.80
N ALA A 18 3.57 21.06 -2.73
CA ALA A 18 2.61 20.89 -3.82
C ALA A 18 1.83 22.19 -4.09
N ALA A 19 1.29 22.81 -3.04
CA ALA A 19 0.56 24.07 -3.13
C ALA A 19 1.45 25.24 -3.62
N PHE A 20 2.73 25.25 -3.23
CA PHE A 20 3.70 26.22 -3.74
C PHE A 20 3.97 26.03 -5.23
N LEU A 21 4.15 24.78 -5.69
CA LEU A 21 4.35 24.48 -7.11
C LEU A 21 3.14 24.88 -7.95
N ASP A 22 1.93 24.57 -7.49
CA ASP A 22 0.69 24.93 -8.18
C ASP A 22 0.52 26.45 -8.26
N ALA A 23 0.75 27.17 -7.15
CA ALA A 23 0.63 28.63 -7.10
C ALA A 23 1.68 29.36 -7.97
N GLU A 24 2.92 28.86 -8.01
CA GLU A 24 3.99 29.47 -8.81
C GLU A 24 3.75 29.24 -10.31
N LEU A 25 3.19 28.09 -10.71
CA LEU A 25 2.84 27.79 -12.10
C LEU A 25 1.60 28.58 -12.57
N ASP A 26 0.59 28.76 -11.71
CA ASP A 26 -0.59 29.59 -12.01
C ASP A 26 -0.25 31.09 -12.11
N SER A 27 0.81 31.53 -11.43
CA SER A 27 1.35 32.89 -11.58
C SER A 27 2.03 33.14 -12.94
N ILE A 28 2.46 32.07 -13.63
CA ILE A 28 3.06 32.14 -14.97
C ILE A 28 1.98 31.98 -16.05
N SER A 29 0.86 31.31 -15.75
CA SER A 29 -0.26 31.12 -16.70
C SER A 29 -1.23 32.30 -16.78
N SER A 30 -1.16 33.25 -15.84
CA SER A 30 -2.07 34.41 -15.75
C SER A 30 -1.77 35.54 -16.75
N ASP A 31 -0.76 35.39 -17.61
CA ASP A 31 -0.48 36.32 -18.72
C ASP A 31 -0.97 35.75 -20.07
N SER A 32 -2.21 35.27 -20.12
CA SER A 32 -2.99 35.20 -21.37
C SER A 32 -4.50 35.07 -21.08
N SER A 33 -5.26 36.07 -21.51
CA SER A 33 -6.72 36.11 -21.49
C SER A 33 -7.31 35.63 -22.84
N PRO A 34 -8.63 35.32 -22.90
CA PRO A 34 -9.13 34.13 -23.59
C PRO A 34 -9.75 34.41 -24.96
N ASN A 35 -9.92 33.35 -25.76
CA ASN A 35 -10.97 33.28 -26.77
C ASN A 35 -11.76 31.98 -26.59
N GLU A 36 -13.06 32.16 -26.38
CA GLU A 36 -14.11 31.13 -26.42
C GLU A 36 -14.33 30.66 -27.85
N GLU A 37 -14.39 29.34 -28.10
CA GLU A 37 -15.29 28.77 -29.11
C GLU A 37 -15.79 27.40 -28.63
N GLU A 38 -17.11 27.30 -28.50
CA GLU A 38 -17.86 26.06 -28.28
C GLU A 38 -17.81 25.20 -29.55
N VAL A 39 -17.50 23.90 -29.42
CA VAL A 39 -17.84 22.90 -30.44
C VAL A 39 -18.54 21.72 -29.78
N ASN A 40 -19.83 21.63 -30.05
CA ASN A 40 -20.67 20.46 -29.82
C ASN A 40 -20.30 19.38 -30.85
N ASP A 41 -20.01 18.15 -30.39
CA ASP A 41 -20.05 16.97 -31.24
C ASP A 41 -20.93 15.90 -30.58
N GLU A 42 -22.15 15.77 -31.12
CA GLU A 42 -23.05 14.65 -30.93
C GLU A 42 -22.50 13.42 -31.67
N PHE A 43 -22.21 12.33 -30.97
CA PHE A 43 -22.03 11.02 -31.60
C PHE A 43 -23.16 10.08 -31.21
N ASN A 44 -23.96 9.76 -32.23
CA ASN A 44 -25.03 8.76 -32.22
C ASN A 44 -24.48 7.38 -31.88
N SER A 45 -25.08 6.73 -30.87
CA SER A 45 -24.94 5.31 -30.59
C SER A 45 -26.00 4.54 -31.37
N ASP A 46 -25.59 3.74 -32.36
CA ASP A 46 -26.44 2.69 -32.93
C ASP A 46 -25.97 1.32 -32.45
N SER A 47 -26.94 0.57 -31.94
CA SER A 47 -26.78 -0.73 -31.33
C SER A 47 -26.74 -1.82 -32.40
N SER A 48 -25.88 -2.83 -32.25
CA SER A 48 -26.28 -4.18 -32.66
C SER A 48 -25.62 -5.25 -31.78
N ASP A 49 -26.54 -6.00 -31.21
CA ASP A 49 -26.45 -7.18 -30.37
C ASP A 49 -25.88 -8.38 -31.15
N SER A 50 -25.02 -9.20 -30.52
CA SER A 50 -24.73 -10.59 -30.91
C SER A 50 -23.79 -11.25 -29.89
N SER A 51 -24.37 -12.04 -28.99
CA SER A 51 -23.79 -13.30 -28.45
C SER A 51 -24.72 -14.46 -28.91
N PRO A 52 -24.43 -15.77 -28.71
CA PRO A 52 -23.36 -16.39 -27.90
C PRO A 52 -22.67 -17.62 -28.57
N ASN A 53 -21.57 -18.11 -27.98
CA ASN A 53 -21.51 -19.49 -27.46
C ASN A 53 -20.19 -19.86 -26.78
N GLU A 54 -20.36 -20.74 -25.81
CA GLU A 54 -19.45 -21.38 -24.86
C GLU A 54 -18.42 -22.30 -25.54
N GLU A 55 -17.27 -22.51 -24.90
CA GLU A 55 -16.89 -23.80 -24.31
C GLU A 55 -15.53 -23.69 -23.59
N ALA A 56 -15.46 -24.33 -22.42
CA ALA A 56 -14.30 -24.42 -21.56
C ALA A 56 -13.42 -25.61 -21.96
N GLU A 57 -12.11 -25.55 -21.71
CA GLU A 57 -11.37 -26.70 -21.17
C GLU A 57 -10.01 -26.32 -20.57
N ASN A 58 -9.65 -27.12 -19.58
CA ASN A 58 -8.50 -27.13 -18.68
C ASN A 58 -7.18 -27.42 -19.43
N ASP A 59 -6.02 -26.97 -18.95
CA ASP A 59 -5.02 -27.82 -18.28
C ASP A 59 -3.66 -27.12 -18.03
N SER A 60 -2.83 -27.81 -17.27
CA SER A 60 -1.71 -27.38 -16.44
C SER A 60 -0.30 -27.66 -17.01
N GLU A 61 0.71 -27.01 -16.40
CA GLU A 61 2.12 -27.42 -16.20
C GLU A 61 3.21 -27.43 -17.33
N ILE A 62 4.30 -26.68 -17.02
CA ILE A 62 5.75 -27.06 -17.00
C ILE A 62 6.64 -26.97 -18.29
N GLU A 63 7.70 -26.16 -18.10
CA GLU A 63 9.12 -26.17 -18.56
C GLU A 63 9.58 -26.28 -20.04
N SER A 64 10.31 -25.21 -20.40
CA SER A 64 11.70 -25.18 -20.93
C SER A 64 12.06 -25.75 -22.32
N GLN A 65 12.76 -24.91 -23.10
CA GLN A 65 14.02 -25.15 -23.85
C GLN A 65 14.10 -24.16 -25.03
N ARG A 66 14.96 -23.12 -24.99
CA ARG A 66 16.30 -23.06 -25.62
C ARG A 66 16.45 -23.81 -26.96
N ILE A 67 16.81 -23.08 -28.03
CA ILE A 67 17.89 -23.31 -29.04
C ILE A 67 17.68 -22.26 -30.16
N LYS A 68 18.51 -21.21 -30.22
CA LYS A 68 19.68 -20.99 -31.12
C LYS A 68 19.36 -20.81 -32.61
N ARG A 69 19.67 -19.58 -33.07
CA ARG A 69 20.44 -19.16 -34.26
C ARG A 69 20.07 -19.78 -35.62
N CYS A 70 19.84 -18.90 -36.60
CA CYS A 70 20.66 -18.93 -37.81
C CYS A 70 20.87 -17.53 -38.40
N ARG A 71 22.13 -17.23 -38.70
CA ARG A 71 22.68 -16.06 -39.40
C ARG A 71 22.95 -16.51 -40.82
N VAL A 72 22.62 -15.71 -41.83
CA VAL A 72 23.20 -15.83 -43.17
C VAL A 72 23.48 -14.42 -43.68
N GLU A 73 24.76 -14.08 -43.78
CA GLU A 73 25.32 -13.09 -44.69
C GLU A 73 25.79 -13.81 -45.95
N THR A 74 25.84 -13.10 -47.08
CA THR A 74 26.80 -13.12 -48.22
C THR A 74 26.04 -12.62 -49.48
N VAL A 75 26.56 -11.80 -50.41
CA VAL A 75 27.92 -11.38 -50.78
C VAL A 75 27.84 -10.12 -51.68
N GLU A 76 28.92 -9.34 -51.68
CA GLU A 76 29.22 -8.12 -52.46
C GLU A 76 29.54 -8.35 -53.96
N ASN A 77 29.51 -7.26 -54.74
CA ASN A 77 30.44 -6.80 -55.82
C ASN A 77 29.68 -5.92 -56.85
N ILE A 78 30.16 -4.87 -57.54
CA ILE A 78 31.42 -4.10 -57.69
C ILE A 78 31.09 -2.86 -58.58
N GLU A 79 31.74 -1.71 -58.30
CA GLU A 79 32.19 -0.56 -59.14
C GLU A 79 31.27 0.43 -59.92
N ASP A 80 31.60 1.72 -59.70
CA ASP A 80 31.24 3.05 -60.27
C ASP A 80 31.78 3.34 -61.72
N PRO A 81 31.78 4.58 -62.34
CA PRO A 81 31.20 5.92 -61.99
C PRO A 81 30.53 6.71 -63.17
N LYS A 82 29.90 7.86 -62.85
CA LYS A 82 30.11 9.24 -63.41
C LYS A 82 28.82 10.09 -63.56
N GLY A 83 28.87 11.34 -63.06
CA GLY A 83 28.11 12.47 -63.64
C GLY A 83 27.66 13.59 -62.68
N SER A 84 28.40 14.71 -62.68
CA SER A 84 28.18 16.07 -62.10
C SER A 84 26.72 16.55 -61.95
N THR A 85 26.36 17.44 -61.01
CA THR A 85 26.71 18.89 -60.99
C THR A 85 26.32 19.58 -59.67
N SER A 86 27.07 20.65 -59.38
CA SER A 86 27.18 21.56 -58.23
C SER A 86 25.93 22.27 -57.68
N HIS A 87 25.95 22.60 -56.38
CA HIS A 87 26.13 23.99 -55.89
C HIS A 87 26.35 24.02 -54.37
N GLY A 88 27.45 24.64 -53.95
CA GLY A 88 27.78 24.84 -52.53
C GLY A 88 27.12 26.08 -51.94
N SER A 89 26.95 26.05 -50.62
CA SER A 89 27.14 27.23 -49.77
C SER A 89 27.71 26.74 -48.44
N LEU A 90 28.87 27.29 -48.11
CA LEU A 90 29.65 27.03 -46.91
C LEU A 90 29.63 28.36 -46.16
N GLU A 91 28.76 28.50 -45.17
CA GLU A 91 28.85 29.60 -44.21
C GLU A 91 28.69 29.07 -42.79
N GLN A 92 29.87 28.80 -42.23
CA GLN A 92 30.28 29.07 -40.85
C GLN A 92 29.45 28.44 -39.72
N ASN A 93 29.95 27.27 -39.33
CA ASN A 93 29.95 26.77 -37.96
C ASN A 93 30.35 27.88 -36.97
N LEU A 94 29.36 28.44 -36.28
CA LEU A 94 29.54 28.87 -34.88
C LEU A 94 29.18 27.67 -34.01
N GLU A 95 30.10 26.70 -33.96
CA GLU A 95 30.15 25.76 -32.86
C GLU A 95 30.51 26.55 -31.60
N VAL A 96 29.48 27.08 -30.94
CA VAL A 96 29.55 27.27 -29.49
C VAL A 96 29.57 25.87 -28.92
N SER A 97 30.78 25.35 -28.76
CA SER A 97 31.12 24.23 -27.89
C SER A 97 30.75 24.63 -26.45
N SER A 98 29.46 24.69 -26.13
CA SER A 98 29.00 24.45 -24.77
C SER A 98 29.07 22.94 -24.59
N SER A 99 30.16 22.43 -24.03
CA SER A 99 30.05 21.23 -23.22
C SER A 99 29.02 21.57 -22.13
N LYS A 100 27.73 21.34 -22.41
CA LYS A 100 26.69 21.55 -21.41
C LYS A 100 26.97 20.52 -20.33
N ASP A 101 27.61 20.96 -19.26
CA ASP A 101 27.73 20.17 -18.05
C ASP A 101 26.36 19.58 -17.73
N ALA A 102 26.34 18.31 -17.31
CA ALA A 102 25.11 17.64 -16.96
C ALA A 102 24.41 18.46 -15.87
N CYS A 103 23.13 18.80 -16.08
CA CYS A 103 22.37 19.59 -15.14
C CYS A 103 22.28 18.86 -13.79
N THR A 104 22.79 19.49 -12.71
CA THR A 104 22.82 18.93 -11.34
C THR A 104 21.72 19.51 -10.44
N HIS A 105 20.70 20.13 -11.02
CA HIS A 105 19.61 20.75 -10.27
C HIS A 105 18.68 19.71 -9.62
N PRO A 106 17.86 20.14 -8.65
CA PRO A 106 17.14 19.23 -7.73
C PRO A 106 16.09 18.34 -8.40
N GLY A 107 15.60 18.72 -9.59
CA GLY A 107 14.55 17.98 -10.27
C GLY A 107 14.17 18.56 -11.64
N SER A 108 13.16 17.94 -12.24
CA SER A 108 12.61 18.30 -13.53
C SER A 108 11.08 18.17 -13.57
N PHE A 109 10.47 18.88 -14.51
CA PHE A 109 9.10 18.65 -14.96
C PHE A 109 9.16 18.09 -16.39
N GLY A 110 8.77 16.83 -16.55
CA GLY A 110 9.06 16.08 -17.77
C GLY A 110 10.56 16.07 -18.03
N ASP A 111 10.93 16.48 -19.24
CA ASP A 111 12.32 16.52 -19.68
C ASP A 111 12.99 17.88 -19.42
N MET A 112 12.35 18.80 -18.69
CA MET A 112 12.87 20.15 -18.46
C MET A 112 13.27 20.36 -17.00
N CYS A 113 14.50 20.79 -16.76
CA CYS A 113 14.95 21.15 -15.43
C CYS A 113 14.10 22.29 -14.84
N ILE A 114 13.64 22.12 -13.59
CA ILE A 114 12.78 23.11 -12.90
C ILE A 114 13.48 24.45 -12.59
N LEU A 115 14.81 24.51 -12.64
CA LEU A 115 15.57 25.72 -12.30
C LEU A 115 16.21 26.40 -13.52
N CYS A 116 16.93 25.66 -14.37
CA CYS A 116 17.64 26.26 -15.50
C CYS A 116 16.92 26.10 -16.85
N GLY A 117 15.79 25.38 -16.91
CA GLY A 117 15.06 25.13 -18.15
C GLY A 117 15.80 24.25 -19.16
N GLN A 118 16.95 23.66 -18.79
CA GLN A 118 17.70 22.78 -19.66
C GLN A 118 16.92 21.48 -19.91
N MET A 119 16.85 21.08 -21.18
CA MET A 119 16.36 19.75 -21.57
C MET A 119 17.31 18.67 -21.06
N LEU A 120 16.74 17.71 -20.34
CA LEU A 120 17.39 16.54 -19.76
C LEU A 120 17.14 15.35 -20.68
N ASN A 121 18.12 14.47 -20.79
CA ASN A 121 17.94 13.20 -21.51
C ASN A 121 17.21 12.21 -20.58
N GLU A 122 16.53 11.19 -21.13
CA GLU A 122 15.83 10.16 -20.33
C GLU A 122 16.76 9.42 -19.34
N GLU A 123 18.07 9.41 -19.60
CA GLU A 123 19.09 8.81 -18.73
C GLU A 123 19.42 9.64 -17.47
N THR A 124 18.89 10.87 -17.36
CA THR A 124 19.11 11.72 -16.19
C THR A 124 18.30 11.13 -15.03
N GLY A 125 18.99 10.35 -14.19
CA GLY A 125 18.37 9.60 -13.10
C GLY A 125 17.55 10.45 -12.13
N GLY A 126 16.58 9.82 -11.46
CA GLY A 126 15.70 10.48 -10.50
C GLY A 126 14.47 9.62 -10.23
N VAL A 127 13.68 10.02 -9.23
CA VAL A 127 12.43 9.34 -8.86
C VAL A 127 11.26 10.23 -9.25
N THR A 128 10.26 9.64 -9.91
CA THR A 128 9.04 10.34 -10.32
C THR A 128 8.08 10.46 -9.14
N PHE A 129 7.60 11.67 -8.88
CA PHE A 129 6.58 11.97 -7.87
C PHE A 129 5.28 12.40 -8.57
N GLY A 130 4.81 11.55 -9.50
CA GLY A 130 3.66 11.81 -10.37
C GLY A 130 2.36 12.05 -9.60
N TYR A 131 2.26 11.49 -8.39
CA TYR A 131 1.13 11.70 -7.51
C TYR A 131 1.02 13.13 -6.97
N ILE A 132 2.16 13.82 -6.79
CA ILE A 132 2.20 15.23 -6.40
C ILE A 132 1.86 16.09 -7.60
N HIS A 133 2.62 15.95 -8.68
CA HIS A 133 2.37 16.64 -9.93
C HIS A 133 2.84 15.79 -11.11
N LYS A 134 2.04 15.74 -12.17
CA LYS A 134 2.35 14.95 -13.36
C LYS A 134 3.68 15.44 -13.96
N GLY A 135 4.60 14.49 -14.19
CA GLY A 135 5.91 14.79 -14.76
C GLY A 135 6.96 15.28 -13.76
N LEU A 136 6.63 15.48 -12.48
CA LEU A 136 7.62 15.85 -11.47
C LEU A 136 8.61 14.70 -11.24
N ARG A 137 9.90 14.99 -11.38
CA ARG A 137 11.01 14.10 -11.04
C ARG A 137 11.98 14.81 -10.12
N LEU A 138 12.44 14.13 -9.08
CA LEU A 138 13.40 14.65 -8.13
C LEU A 138 14.68 13.81 -8.13
N GLY A 139 15.83 14.48 -8.02
CA GLY A 139 17.11 13.84 -7.80
C GLY A 139 17.21 13.24 -6.40
N ASN A 140 18.02 12.19 -6.24
CA ASN A 140 18.16 11.48 -4.96
C ASN A 140 18.63 12.40 -3.82
N ASP A 141 19.57 13.31 -4.08
CA ASP A 141 20.07 14.25 -3.07
C ASP A 141 18.97 15.19 -2.57
N GLU A 142 18.09 15.62 -3.48
CA GLU A 142 16.96 16.47 -3.15
C GLU A 142 15.92 15.72 -2.32
N ILE A 143 15.59 14.48 -2.70
CA ILE A 143 14.67 13.62 -1.93
C ILE A 143 15.20 13.42 -0.51
N VAL A 144 16.50 13.17 -0.34
CA VAL A 144 17.15 13.04 0.97
C VAL A 144 17.06 14.34 1.76
N ARG A 145 17.26 15.50 1.11
CA ARG A 145 17.14 16.82 1.73
C ARG A 145 15.72 17.11 2.22
N LEU A 146 14.72 16.84 1.38
CA LEU A 146 13.29 17.00 1.70
C LEU A 146 12.91 16.09 2.88
N ARG A 147 13.21 14.80 2.77
CA ARG A 147 13.00 13.80 3.85
C ARG A 147 13.55 14.26 5.20
N ARG A 148 14.78 14.79 5.23
CA ARG A 148 15.42 15.28 6.47
C ARG A 148 14.73 16.53 7.02
N THR A 149 14.30 17.43 6.14
CA THR A 149 13.64 18.67 6.54
C THR A 149 12.26 18.37 7.11
N ASP A 150 11.48 17.55 6.41
CA ASP A 150 10.13 17.17 6.81
C ASP A 150 10.14 16.36 8.11
N MET A 151 11.08 15.42 8.27
CA MET A 151 11.25 14.65 9.51
C MET A 151 11.38 15.58 10.72
N LYS A 152 12.25 16.59 10.67
CA LYS A 152 12.45 17.52 11.80
C LYS A 152 11.18 18.30 12.14
N ASN A 153 10.45 18.74 11.11
CA ASN A 153 9.18 19.43 11.28
C ASN A 153 8.13 18.50 11.92
N LEU A 154 8.06 17.26 11.46
CA LEU A 154 7.09 16.27 11.91
C LEU A 154 7.35 15.83 13.36
N LEU A 155 8.61 15.59 13.74
CA LEU A 155 9.00 15.28 15.12
C LEU A 155 8.66 16.43 16.08
N ARG A 156 8.83 17.69 15.65
CA ARG A 156 8.44 18.87 16.44
C ARG A 156 6.92 18.90 16.69
N GLN A 157 6.12 18.43 15.74
CA GLN A 157 4.67 18.30 15.88
C GLN A 157 4.25 17.02 16.63
N LYS A 158 5.21 16.21 17.10
CA LYS A 158 4.99 14.86 17.63
C LYS A 158 4.15 14.00 16.66
N LYS A 159 4.50 13.99 15.37
CA LYS A 159 3.87 13.14 14.36
C LYS A 159 4.85 12.16 13.72
N LEU A 160 4.31 11.09 13.17
CA LEU A 160 5.01 10.10 12.33
C LEU A 160 4.30 10.01 10.97
N TYR A 161 4.78 9.18 10.05
CA TYR A 161 4.08 8.90 8.79
C TYR A 161 3.30 7.59 8.88
N LEU A 162 2.11 7.57 8.25
CA LEU A 162 1.30 6.36 8.11
C LEU A 162 0.87 6.19 6.65
N VAL A 163 1.37 5.13 6.03
CA VAL A 163 0.97 4.71 4.68
C VAL A 163 -0.18 3.72 4.81
N LEU A 164 -1.30 4.01 4.16
CA LEU A 164 -2.53 3.24 4.21
C LEU A 164 -2.82 2.62 2.83
N ASP A 165 -2.98 1.31 2.81
CA ASP A 165 -3.60 0.64 1.67
C ASP A 165 -5.13 0.85 1.63
N LEU A 166 -5.76 0.60 0.48
CA LEU A 166 -7.21 0.75 0.31
C LEU A 166 -7.95 -0.60 0.38
N ASP A 167 -7.73 -1.44 -0.63
CA ASP A 167 -8.51 -2.65 -0.89
C ASP A 167 -8.26 -3.73 0.17
N HIS A 168 -9.33 -4.20 0.81
CA HIS A 168 -9.28 -5.12 1.95
C HIS A 168 -8.61 -4.56 3.22
N THR A 169 -8.12 -3.32 3.18
CA THR A 169 -7.53 -2.61 4.31
C THR A 169 -8.52 -1.62 4.92
N LEU A 170 -8.87 -0.55 4.19
CA LEU A 170 -9.80 0.50 4.62
C LEU A 170 -11.21 0.35 4.02
N LEU A 171 -11.34 -0.39 2.92
CA LEU A 171 -12.58 -0.59 2.18
C LEU A 171 -12.53 -1.90 1.42
N ASN A 172 -13.68 -2.31 0.89
CA ASN A 172 -13.77 -3.43 -0.04
C ASN A 172 -14.65 -3.00 -1.21
N SER A 173 -14.23 -3.35 -2.44
CA SER A 173 -14.92 -2.97 -3.68
C SER A 173 -15.21 -4.21 -4.51
N THR A 174 -16.32 -4.20 -5.23
CA THR A 174 -16.70 -5.26 -6.17
C THR A 174 -17.28 -4.66 -7.45
N ARG A 175 -17.05 -5.30 -8.60
CA ARG A 175 -17.71 -4.92 -9.85
C ARG A 175 -19.20 -5.23 -9.76
N LEU A 176 -20.05 -4.38 -10.35
CA LEU A 176 -21.51 -4.57 -10.30
C LEU A 176 -21.94 -5.91 -10.90
N MET A 177 -21.24 -6.37 -11.94
CA MET A 177 -21.48 -7.68 -12.57
C MET A 177 -21.12 -8.89 -11.68
N HIS A 178 -20.40 -8.68 -10.57
CA HIS A 178 -20.04 -9.74 -9.62
C HIS A 178 -20.92 -9.75 -8.36
N ILE A 179 -21.90 -8.85 -8.26
CA ILE A 179 -22.89 -8.87 -7.17
C ILE A 179 -23.76 -10.11 -7.35
N THR A 180 -23.85 -10.92 -6.30
CA THR A 180 -24.65 -12.15 -6.32
C THR A 180 -26.13 -11.88 -6.05
N LEU A 181 -27.01 -12.85 -6.36
CA LEU A 181 -28.43 -12.79 -6.01
C LEU A 181 -28.66 -12.63 -4.50
N GLU A 182 -27.81 -13.23 -3.66
CA GLU A 182 -27.88 -13.09 -2.19
C GLU A 182 -27.55 -11.66 -1.72
N GLU A 183 -26.84 -10.88 -2.54
CA GLU A 183 -26.37 -9.53 -2.25
C GLU A 183 -27.22 -8.43 -2.92
N GLU A 184 -28.23 -8.75 -3.74
CA GLU A 184 -29.07 -7.76 -4.41
C GLU A 184 -29.75 -6.77 -3.44
N TYR A 185 -29.98 -7.19 -2.20
CA TYR A 185 -30.54 -6.32 -1.16
C TYR A 185 -29.68 -5.06 -0.93
N LEU A 186 -28.39 -5.10 -1.23
CA LEU A 186 -27.46 -3.98 -1.07
C LEU A 186 -27.84 -2.77 -1.93
N TYR A 187 -28.48 -2.97 -3.09
CA TYR A 187 -28.96 -1.86 -3.93
C TYR A 187 -29.98 -0.98 -3.21
N SER A 188 -30.75 -1.55 -2.27
CA SER A 188 -31.70 -0.79 -1.45
C SER A 188 -31.05 -0.03 -0.29
N GLN A 189 -29.77 -0.29 -0.01
CA GLN A 189 -29.00 0.25 1.13
C GLN A 189 -27.89 1.21 0.68
N ILE A 190 -27.82 1.56 -0.60
CA ILE A 190 -26.81 2.48 -1.13
C ILE A 190 -27.01 3.86 -0.50
N ASP A 191 -25.91 4.41 0.03
CA ASP A 191 -25.85 5.76 0.54
C ASP A 191 -25.71 6.78 -0.60
N SER A 192 -26.26 7.98 -0.39
CA SER A 192 -26.19 9.06 -1.37
C SER A 192 -24.76 9.57 -1.55
N LEU A 193 -24.32 9.71 -2.80
CA LEU A 193 -23.06 10.37 -3.13
C LEU A 193 -23.09 11.89 -2.89
N GLN A 194 -24.27 12.49 -2.63
CA GLN A 194 -24.37 13.90 -2.27
C GLN A 194 -23.94 14.16 -0.82
N ASP A 195 -24.17 13.21 0.09
CA ASP A 195 -23.70 13.26 1.48
C ASP A 195 -22.91 12.00 1.83
N VAL A 196 -21.69 11.96 1.33
CA VAL A 196 -20.73 10.87 1.61
C VAL A 196 -20.37 10.81 3.09
N SER A 197 -20.49 11.90 3.85
CA SER A 197 -19.92 12.02 5.20
C SER A 197 -20.46 11.00 6.21
N LYS A 198 -21.67 10.51 6.00
CA LYS A 198 -22.34 9.51 6.85
C LYS A 198 -22.51 8.15 6.19
N GLY A 199 -22.30 8.08 4.87
CA GLY A 199 -22.44 6.84 4.11
C GLY A 199 -21.24 5.91 4.30
N SER A 200 -21.51 4.63 4.07
CA SER A 200 -20.57 3.52 4.16
C SER A 200 -20.68 2.54 2.98
N LEU A 201 -21.78 2.54 2.21
CA LEU A 201 -21.95 1.74 1.01
C LEU A 201 -22.31 2.62 -0.19
N PHE A 202 -21.49 2.58 -1.24
CA PHE A 202 -21.63 3.46 -2.40
C PHE A 202 -21.63 2.69 -3.70
N LYS A 203 -22.49 3.09 -4.63
CA LYS A 203 -22.45 2.66 -6.03
C LYS A 203 -21.76 3.72 -6.86
N LEU A 204 -20.69 3.35 -7.55
CA LEU A 204 -19.90 4.24 -8.40
C LEU A 204 -20.12 3.83 -9.85
N ASP A 205 -21.10 4.48 -10.50
CA ASP A 205 -21.53 4.13 -11.85
C ASP A 205 -20.41 4.27 -12.89
N PHE A 206 -19.58 5.30 -12.79
CA PHE A 206 -18.48 5.53 -13.73
C PHE A 206 -17.38 4.44 -13.66
N LEU A 207 -17.20 3.80 -12.50
CA LEU A 207 -16.29 2.65 -12.33
C LEU A 207 -17.00 1.30 -12.47
N GLN A 208 -18.32 1.31 -12.66
CA GLN A 208 -19.16 0.10 -12.67
C GLN A 208 -18.90 -0.80 -11.44
N MET A 209 -18.83 -0.18 -10.26
CA MET A 209 -18.50 -0.88 -9.01
C MET A 209 -19.35 -0.44 -7.82
N MET A 210 -19.41 -1.30 -6.82
CA MET A 210 -19.93 -0.99 -5.49
C MET A 210 -18.78 -1.05 -4.48
N THR A 211 -18.73 -0.07 -3.57
CA THR A 211 -17.67 0.06 -2.56
C THR A 211 -18.29 0.14 -1.17
N ARG A 212 -17.80 -0.71 -0.26
CA ARG A 212 -18.11 -0.68 1.16
C ARG A 212 -16.90 -0.15 1.92
N LEU A 213 -17.06 0.93 2.66
CA LEU A 213 -16.07 1.41 3.62
C LEU A 213 -16.02 0.46 4.83
N ARG A 214 -14.82 0.14 5.31
CA ARG A 214 -14.66 -0.70 6.49
C ARG A 214 -15.21 0.02 7.72
N PRO A 215 -15.92 -0.67 8.63
CA PRO A 215 -16.41 -0.08 9.88
C PRO A 215 -15.31 0.69 10.62
N PHE A 216 -15.69 1.75 11.32
CA PHE A 216 -14.81 2.66 12.05
C PHE A 216 -13.84 3.53 11.21
N VAL A 217 -13.76 3.39 9.87
CA VAL A 217 -12.71 4.06 9.07
C VAL A 217 -12.64 5.57 9.22
N ARG A 218 -13.78 6.28 9.30
CA ARG A 218 -13.78 7.74 9.43
C ARG A 218 -13.22 8.20 10.78
N MET A 219 -13.60 7.49 11.85
CA MET A 219 -13.07 7.77 13.19
C MET A 219 -11.59 7.39 13.27
N PHE A 220 -11.20 6.28 12.65
CA PHE A 220 -9.80 5.87 12.52
C PHE A 220 -8.97 6.97 11.87
N LEU A 221 -9.37 7.49 10.69
CA LEU A 221 -8.63 8.55 9.99
C LEU A 221 -8.55 9.84 10.81
N LYS A 222 -9.66 10.24 11.45
CA LYS A 222 -9.71 11.42 12.31
C LYS A 222 -8.74 11.32 13.50
N GLU A 223 -8.70 10.18 14.17
CA GLU A 223 -7.84 9.98 15.33
C GLU A 223 -6.38 9.74 14.93
N ALA A 224 -6.14 9.03 13.83
CA ALA A 224 -4.81 8.82 13.28
C ALA A 224 -4.16 10.12 12.82
N SER A 225 -4.91 11.04 12.21
CA SER A 225 -4.37 12.33 11.72
C SER A 225 -3.77 13.23 12.81
N GLN A 226 -4.15 13.01 14.08
CA GLN A 226 -3.57 13.72 15.23
C GLN A 226 -2.13 13.27 15.51
N MET A 227 -1.79 12.02 15.15
CA MET A 227 -0.49 11.39 15.42
C MET A 227 0.33 11.16 14.15
N PHE A 228 -0.30 11.18 12.98
CA PHE A 228 0.31 10.79 11.72
C PHE A 228 -0.01 11.75 10.59
N GLU A 229 0.99 11.96 9.73
CA GLU A 229 0.80 12.46 8.37
C GLU A 229 0.53 11.25 7.47
N MET A 230 -0.60 11.25 6.75
CA MET A 230 -1.12 10.04 6.12
C MET A 230 -0.98 10.06 4.60
N TYR A 231 -0.64 8.89 4.04
CA TYR A 231 -0.59 8.60 2.61
C TYR A 231 -1.60 7.51 2.27
N ILE A 232 -2.26 7.61 1.13
CA ILE A 232 -2.86 6.44 0.47
C ILE A 232 -1.80 5.84 -0.46
N TYR A 233 -1.63 4.52 -0.43
CA TYR A 233 -0.83 3.79 -1.41
C TYR A 233 -1.52 2.49 -1.79
N THR A 234 -2.19 2.48 -2.95
CA THR A 234 -2.93 1.32 -3.48
C THR A 234 -2.28 0.73 -4.73
N MET A 235 -2.59 -0.53 -5.01
CA MET A 235 -2.31 -1.19 -6.30
C MET A 235 -3.43 -0.98 -7.34
N GLY A 236 -4.46 -0.20 -7.03
CA GLY A 236 -5.44 0.30 -8.00
C GLY A 236 -4.85 1.36 -8.94
N ASP A 237 -5.50 1.61 -10.08
CA ASP A 237 -5.13 2.72 -10.96
C ASP A 237 -5.46 4.08 -10.33
N ARG A 238 -4.96 5.15 -10.94
CA ARG A 238 -5.15 6.52 -10.45
C ARG A 238 -6.62 6.93 -10.38
N ALA A 239 -7.43 6.58 -11.38
CA ALA A 239 -8.85 6.95 -11.41
C ALA A 239 -9.59 6.32 -10.21
N TYR A 240 -9.36 5.04 -9.96
CA TYR A 240 -9.86 4.35 -8.78
C TYR A 240 -9.39 5.00 -7.48
N ALA A 241 -8.07 5.20 -7.33
CA ALA A 241 -7.47 5.72 -6.09
C ALA A 241 -8.04 7.09 -5.70
N MET A 242 -8.18 7.99 -6.67
CA MET A 242 -8.72 9.34 -6.44
C MET A 242 -10.18 9.31 -5.99
N GLU A 243 -10.95 8.35 -6.46
CA GLU A 243 -12.38 8.24 -6.16
C GLU A 243 -12.60 7.62 -4.78
N MET A 244 -11.80 6.61 -4.43
CA MET A 244 -11.76 6.10 -3.06
C MET A 244 -11.31 7.16 -2.06
N ALA A 245 -10.31 7.98 -2.41
CA ALA A 245 -9.87 9.11 -1.60
C ALA A 245 -11.02 10.11 -1.35
N LYS A 246 -11.83 10.43 -2.37
CA LYS A 246 -13.03 11.29 -2.19
C LYS A 246 -14.06 10.67 -1.24
N LEU A 247 -14.23 9.35 -1.27
CA LEU A 247 -15.15 8.66 -0.34
C LEU A 247 -14.66 8.70 1.12
N LEU A 248 -13.36 8.52 1.32
CA LEU A 248 -12.71 8.50 2.63
C LEU A 248 -12.52 9.90 3.23
N ASP A 249 -12.10 10.86 2.40
CA ASP A 249 -11.69 12.21 2.77
C ASP A 249 -12.31 13.26 1.82
N PRO A 250 -13.64 13.48 1.87
CA PRO A 250 -14.34 14.36 0.95
C PRO A 250 -13.91 15.83 1.04
N ARG A 251 -13.29 16.23 2.16
CA ARG A 251 -12.83 17.60 2.41
C ARG A 251 -11.32 17.78 2.21
N ARG A 252 -10.61 16.72 1.83
CA ARG A 252 -9.14 16.70 1.67
C ARG A 252 -8.40 17.13 2.95
N GLU A 253 -8.93 16.78 4.11
CA GLU A 253 -8.35 17.13 5.42
C GLU A 253 -7.14 16.24 5.77
N TYR A 254 -7.05 15.03 5.18
CA TYR A 254 -6.13 13.99 5.61
C TYR A 254 -5.04 13.65 4.61
N PHE A 255 -5.40 13.52 3.32
CA PHE A 255 -4.46 13.02 2.30
C PHE A 255 -3.96 14.11 1.38
N ASP A 256 -4.80 15.11 1.06
CA ASP A 256 -4.48 16.15 0.08
C ASP A 256 -3.89 15.53 -1.21
N ALA A 257 -2.67 15.88 -1.63
CA ALA A 257 -2.01 15.30 -2.79
C ALA A 257 -1.39 13.90 -2.55
N ARG A 258 -1.33 13.39 -1.32
CA ARG A 258 -0.62 12.15 -0.92
C ARG A 258 -1.38 10.86 -1.26
N VAL A 259 -1.80 10.72 -2.52
CA VAL A 259 -2.52 9.55 -3.04
C VAL A 259 -1.71 8.87 -4.13
N ILE A 260 -1.02 7.80 -3.75
CA ILE A 260 -0.14 7.02 -4.62
C ILE A 260 -0.93 5.84 -5.21
N SER A 261 -0.98 5.75 -6.55
CA SER A 261 -1.61 4.62 -7.24
C SER A 261 -0.56 3.64 -7.79
N ARG A 262 -1.02 2.55 -8.40
CA ARG A 262 -0.17 1.62 -9.14
C ARG A 262 0.64 2.31 -10.25
N ASP A 263 0.09 3.36 -10.82
CA ASP A 263 0.68 4.07 -11.97
C ASP A 263 1.89 4.92 -11.53
N ASP A 264 2.01 5.22 -10.23
CA ASP A 264 3.13 5.95 -9.62
C ASP A 264 4.27 5.01 -9.15
N GLY A 265 4.03 3.70 -9.12
CA GLY A 265 4.96 2.72 -8.56
C GLY A 265 6.25 2.55 -9.37
N THR A 266 7.39 2.47 -8.71
CA THR A 266 8.71 2.25 -9.35
C THR A 266 9.00 0.79 -9.66
N GLN A 267 8.30 -0.13 -8.99
CA GLN A 267 8.46 -1.57 -9.16
C GLN A 267 7.12 -2.21 -9.51
N ARG A 268 7.14 -3.04 -10.55
CA ARG A 268 5.94 -3.75 -10.99
C ARG A 268 5.49 -4.73 -9.88
N HIS A 269 4.21 -4.66 -9.52
CA HIS A 269 3.58 -5.53 -8.52
C HIS A 269 4.18 -5.44 -7.11
N GLN A 270 4.93 -4.37 -6.78
CA GLN A 270 5.48 -4.15 -5.44
C GLN A 270 5.33 -2.68 -5.03
N LYS A 271 5.16 -2.45 -3.74
CA LYS A 271 5.16 -1.13 -3.13
C LYS A 271 6.52 -0.82 -2.51
N GLY A 272 6.95 0.43 -2.62
CA GLY A 272 8.25 0.90 -2.12
C GLY A 272 8.13 2.25 -1.44
N LEU A 273 8.90 2.46 -0.37
CA LEU A 273 8.93 3.76 0.31
C LEU A 273 9.81 4.80 -0.42
N ASP A 274 10.38 4.43 -1.57
CA ASP A 274 11.22 5.29 -2.40
C ASP A 274 10.47 6.52 -2.95
N ILE A 275 9.16 6.40 -3.19
CA ILE A 275 8.26 7.49 -3.60
C ILE A 275 7.51 8.14 -2.42
N VAL A 276 7.80 7.76 -1.18
CA VAL A 276 7.24 8.41 0.02
C VAL A 276 8.24 9.42 0.56
N LEU A 277 7.82 10.66 0.79
CA LEU A 277 8.70 11.74 1.27
C LEU A 277 9.02 11.65 2.78
N GLY A 278 8.45 10.69 3.49
CA GLY A 278 8.85 10.35 4.85
C GLY A 278 10.15 9.53 4.91
N GLN A 279 10.98 9.75 5.94
CA GLN A 279 12.11 8.85 6.20
C GLN A 279 11.60 7.54 6.79
N GLU A 280 12.14 6.43 6.29
CA GLU A 280 11.69 5.08 6.63
C GLU A 280 11.67 4.75 8.13
N ASN A 281 12.56 5.36 8.94
CA ASN A 281 12.60 5.17 10.40
C ASN A 281 11.42 5.85 11.14
N ALA A 282 10.59 6.66 10.48
CA ALA A 282 9.35 7.22 11.03
C ALA A 282 8.09 6.86 10.23
N VAL A 283 8.18 5.90 9.31
CA VAL A 283 7.03 5.46 8.50
C VAL A 283 6.47 4.15 9.06
N LEU A 284 5.17 4.12 9.34
CA LEU A 284 4.40 2.90 9.54
C LEU A 284 3.56 2.62 8.29
N ILE A 285 3.32 1.34 8.01
CA ILE A 285 2.51 0.88 6.89
C ILE A 285 1.36 0.04 7.44
N LEU A 286 0.13 0.31 7.03
CA LEU A 286 -1.03 -0.53 7.29
C LEU A 286 -1.53 -1.12 5.97
N ASP A 287 -1.43 -2.44 5.84
CA ASP A 287 -1.72 -3.16 4.60
C ASP A 287 -2.09 -4.61 4.94
N ASP A 288 -3.00 -5.22 4.19
CA ASP A 288 -3.41 -6.61 4.33
C ASP A 288 -2.46 -7.60 3.61
N THR A 289 -1.54 -7.08 2.78
CA THR A 289 -0.72 -7.86 1.85
C THR A 289 0.77 -7.70 2.12
N GLU A 290 1.35 -8.64 2.90
CA GLU A 290 2.79 -8.63 3.21
C GLU A 290 3.69 -8.68 1.96
N THR A 291 3.31 -9.43 0.94
CA THR A 291 4.11 -9.62 -0.28
C THR A 291 4.22 -8.36 -1.13
N ALA A 292 3.34 -7.37 -0.95
CA ALA A 292 3.45 -6.07 -1.59
C ALA A 292 4.67 -5.28 -1.07
N TRP A 293 5.10 -5.55 0.17
CA TRP A 293 6.13 -4.79 0.89
C TRP A 293 7.40 -5.59 1.17
N THR A 294 7.93 -6.29 0.15
CA THR A 294 9.08 -7.20 0.29
C THR A 294 10.30 -6.57 0.97
N LYS A 295 10.59 -5.30 0.67
CA LYS A 295 11.74 -4.54 1.20
C LYS A 295 11.47 -3.84 2.54
N HIS A 296 10.20 -3.63 2.90
CA HIS A 296 9.79 -2.77 4.03
C HIS A 296 8.94 -3.51 5.08
N LYS A 297 9.11 -4.83 5.20
CA LYS A 297 8.40 -5.67 6.19
C LYS A 297 8.57 -5.19 7.64
N GLY A 298 9.67 -4.51 7.94
CA GLY A 298 9.94 -3.94 9.26
C GLY A 298 9.02 -2.78 9.65
N ASN A 299 8.38 -2.14 8.67
CA ASN A 299 7.46 -1.02 8.84
C ASN A 299 5.98 -1.46 8.83
N LEU A 300 5.72 -2.71 8.41
CA LEU A 300 4.37 -3.21 8.14
C LEU A 300 3.65 -3.67 9.40
N ILE A 301 2.48 -3.09 9.62
CA ILE A 301 1.39 -3.60 10.44
C ILE A 301 0.48 -4.40 9.52
N LEU A 302 0.68 -5.72 9.48
CA LEU A 302 -0.18 -6.62 8.73
C LEU A 302 -1.53 -6.75 9.45
N MET A 303 -2.63 -6.56 8.73
CA MET A 303 -3.99 -6.69 9.27
C MET A 303 -4.83 -7.72 8.51
N GLU A 304 -5.94 -8.14 9.11
CA GLU A 304 -6.87 -9.07 8.47
C GLU A 304 -7.61 -8.38 7.30
N ARG A 305 -7.75 -9.13 6.21
CA ARG A 305 -8.48 -8.69 5.01
C ARG A 305 -9.95 -8.44 5.32
N TYR A 306 -10.44 -7.31 4.84
CA TYR A 306 -11.85 -6.99 4.86
C TYR A 306 -12.57 -7.62 3.65
N HIS A 307 -13.33 -8.68 3.92
CA HIS A 307 -14.11 -9.42 2.93
C HIS A 307 -15.60 -9.14 3.09
N PHE A 308 -16.02 -7.94 2.67
CA PHE A 308 -17.42 -7.57 2.72
C PHE A 308 -18.25 -8.28 1.65
N PHE A 309 -17.83 -8.17 0.39
CA PHE A 309 -18.53 -8.75 -0.76
C PHE A 309 -18.11 -10.21 -1.02
N ALA A 310 -19.05 -11.03 -1.49
CA ALA A 310 -18.83 -12.44 -1.82
C ALA A 310 -17.72 -12.65 -2.87
N SER A 311 -17.66 -11.76 -3.87
CA SER A 311 -16.63 -11.78 -4.91
C SER A 311 -15.22 -11.74 -4.35
N SER A 312 -15.02 -11.03 -3.23
CA SER A 312 -13.72 -10.98 -2.56
C SER A 312 -13.35 -12.30 -1.89
N CYS A 313 -14.29 -13.03 -1.31
CA CYS A 313 -14.00 -14.38 -0.78
C CYS A 313 -13.57 -15.32 -1.91
N HIS A 314 -14.29 -15.31 -3.04
CA HIS A 314 -14.00 -16.16 -4.19
C HIS A 314 -12.64 -15.86 -4.82
N GLN A 315 -12.27 -14.58 -4.97
CA GLN A 315 -10.96 -14.17 -5.52
C GLN A 315 -9.78 -14.77 -4.76
N PHE A 316 -9.92 -14.95 -3.45
CA PHE A 316 -8.89 -15.51 -2.58
C PHE A 316 -9.09 -17.00 -2.27
N GLY A 317 -10.05 -17.66 -2.95
CA GLY A 317 -10.30 -19.10 -2.81
C GLY A 317 -10.90 -19.51 -1.46
N PHE A 318 -11.59 -18.59 -0.76
CA PHE A 318 -12.24 -18.90 0.50
C PHE A 318 -13.63 -19.52 0.27
N ASN A 319 -13.87 -20.66 0.92
CA ASN A 319 -15.15 -21.38 0.86
C ASN A 319 -16.14 -20.95 1.97
N CYS A 320 -16.06 -19.70 2.43
CA CYS A 320 -16.93 -19.17 3.49
C CYS A 320 -17.77 -18.01 2.98
N LYS A 321 -18.96 -17.85 3.58
CA LYS A 321 -19.81 -16.69 3.33
C LYS A 321 -19.10 -15.40 3.74
N SER A 322 -19.20 -14.40 2.88
CA SER A 322 -18.77 -13.02 3.12
C SER A 322 -19.66 -12.31 4.14
N LEU A 323 -19.26 -11.11 4.58
CA LEU A 323 -20.03 -10.34 5.55
C LEU A 323 -21.41 -9.91 4.99
N SER A 324 -21.48 -9.57 3.69
CA SER A 324 -22.74 -9.25 3.00
C SER A 324 -23.69 -10.45 2.96
N GLU A 325 -23.21 -11.64 2.61
CA GLU A 325 -24.02 -12.87 2.60
C GLU A 325 -24.51 -13.26 4.01
N LEU A 326 -23.72 -12.92 5.04
CA LEU A 326 -24.10 -13.09 6.45
C LEU A 326 -24.99 -11.94 6.97
N LYS A 327 -25.20 -10.89 6.19
CA LYS A 327 -25.94 -9.66 6.57
C LYS A 327 -25.39 -9.05 7.86
N SER A 328 -24.07 -9.08 8.01
CA SER A 328 -23.35 -8.55 9.16
C SER A 328 -22.17 -7.69 8.71
N ASP A 329 -21.45 -7.10 9.66
CA ASP A 329 -20.23 -6.33 9.40
C ASP A 329 -19.33 -6.36 10.65
N GLU A 330 -18.11 -5.83 10.55
CA GLU A 330 -17.21 -5.65 11.69
C GLU A 330 -17.78 -4.66 12.73
N SER A 331 -17.35 -4.81 13.99
CA SER A 331 -17.74 -3.91 15.08
C SER A 331 -16.96 -2.59 15.01
N ASP A 332 -17.64 -1.46 15.20
CA ASP A 332 -16.95 -0.17 15.33
C ASP A 332 -16.07 -0.06 16.59
N ARG A 333 -16.35 -0.85 17.63
CA ARG A 333 -15.62 -0.78 18.92
C ARG A 333 -14.42 -1.72 18.99
N ASP A 334 -14.60 -2.90 18.40
CA ASP A 334 -13.70 -4.04 18.57
C ASP A 334 -13.28 -4.66 17.22
N GLY A 335 -13.64 -4.04 16.10
CA GLY A 335 -13.21 -4.45 14.77
C GLY A 335 -11.73 -4.18 14.50
N ALA A 336 -11.29 -4.49 13.28
CA ALA A 336 -9.87 -4.49 12.95
C ALA A 336 -9.26 -3.08 13.02
N LEU A 337 -9.92 -2.06 12.46
CA LEU A 337 -9.42 -0.67 12.50
C LEU A 337 -9.39 -0.09 13.91
N ALA A 338 -10.38 -0.42 14.75
CA ALA A 338 -10.39 -0.02 16.15
C ALA A 338 -9.22 -0.65 16.94
N SER A 339 -8.92 -1.92 16.66
CA SER A 339 -7.79 -2.64 17.25
C SER A 339 -6.45 -2.04 16.81
N VAL A 340 -6.28 -1.80 15.51
CA VAL A 340 -5.05 -1.19 14.96
C VAL A 340 -4.84 0.23 15.48
N LEU A 341 -5.89 1.04 15.66
CA LEU A 341 -5.74 2.37 16.24
C LEU A 341 -5.16 2.32 17.66
N LYS A 342 -5.54 1.33 18.48
CA LYS A 342 -4.94 1.13 19.82
C LYS A 342 -3.44 0.83 19.72
N VAL A 343 -3.04 0.03 18.72
CA VAL A 343 -1.63 -0.30 18.45
C VAL A 343 -0.87 0.95 17.99
N LEU A 344 -1.41 1.74 17.06
CA LEU A 344 -0.81 2.98 16.58
C LEU A 344 -0.59 3.98 17.72
N ARG A 345 -1.58 4.14 18.61
CA ARG A 345 -1.45 4.97 19.83
C ARG A 345 -0.34 4.47 20.76
N LYS A 346 -0.25 3.15 20.97
CA LYS A 346 0.83 2.56 21.80
C LYS A 346 2.20 2.82 21.17
N ILE A 347 2.35 2.58 19.86
CA ILE A 347 3.62 2.83 19.15
C ILE A 347 4.00 4.30 19.23
N HIS A 348 3.06 5.21 18.98
CA HIS A 348 3.29 6.65 19.04
C HIS A 348 3.75 7.09 20.44
N HIS A 349 3.04 6.68 21.49
CA HIS A 349 3.42 6.98 22.87
C HIS A 349 4.82 6.44 23.22
N MET A 350 5.10 5.18 22.88
CA MET A 350 6.43 4.59 23.12
C MET A 350 7.53 5.33 22.34
N PHE A 351 7.24 5.69 21.08
CA PHE A 351 8.19 6.37 20.21
C PHE A 351 8.54 7.77 20.71
N PHE A 352 7.60 8.54 21.28
CA PHE A 352 7.85 9.90 21.72
C PHE A 352 8.18 10.02 23.22
N ASP A 353 7.51 9.26 24.08
CA ASP A 353 7.49 9.52 25.51
C ASP A 353 8.26 8.48 26.36
N GLU A 354 8.42 7.23 25.90
CA GLU A 354 9.06 6.16 26.71
C GLU A 354 10.55 5.94 26.42
N LEU A 355 10.99 6.13 25.17
CA LEU A 355 12.40 5.96 24.82
C LEU A 355 13.24 7.14 25.36
N VAL A 356 14.46 6.85 25.83
CA VAL A 356 15.37 7.85 26.43
C VAL A 356 16.31 8.47 25.39
N ASP A 357 16.52 7.79 24.26
CA ASP A 357 17.45 8.20 23.20
C ASP A 357 16.98 9.47 22.47
N ASN A 358 17.90 10.16 21.78
CA ASN A 358 17.56 11.33 20.96
C ASN A 358 16.46 10.99 19.94
N LEU A 359 15.46 11.86 19.80
CA LEU A 359 14.34 11.65 18.88
C LEU A 359 14.80 11.40 17.43
N ASP A 360 15.86 12.08 17.00
CA ASP A 360 16.41 11.97 15.64
C ASP A 360 17.03 10.59 15.34
N ASP A 361 17.45 9.85 16.38
CA ASP A 361 18.09 8.54 16.26
C ASP A 361 17.09 7.38 16.41
N ARG A 362 15.82 7.69 16.75
CA ARG A 362 14.79 6.66 16.98
C ARG A 362 14.35 6.03 15.67
N ASP A 363 13.98 4.75 15.77
CA ASP A 363 13.47 3.97 14.65
C ASP A 363 12.15 3.28 15.04
N VAL A 364 11.07 3.70 14.40
CA VAL A 364 9.72 3.18 14.63
C VAL A 364 9.63 1.67 14.41
N ARG A 365 10.50 1.10 13.55
CA ARG A 365 10.56 -0.35 13.29
C ARG A 365 11.00 -1.12 14.53
N GLN A 366 11.87 -0.53 15.35
CA GLN A 366 12.29 -1.12 16.62
C GLN A 366 11.14 -1.09 17.63
N VAL A 367 10.43 0.04 17.74
CA VAL A 367 9.25 0.17 18.60
C VAL A 367 8.16 -0.81 18.18
N LEU A 368 7.88 -0.91 16.88
CA LEU A 368 6.93 -1.87 16.31
C LEU A 368 7.28 -3.31 16.69
N LYS A 369 8.56 -3.68 16.63
CA LYS A 369 9.05 -5.00 17.03
C LYS A 369 8.85 -5.27 18.53
N ILE A 370 9.03 -4.26 19.39
CA ILE A 370 8.77 -4.38 20.83
C ILE A 370 7.28 -4.60 21.07
N VAL A 371 6.42 -3.75 20.50
CA VAL A 371 4.96 -3.85 20.61
C VAL A 371 4.46 -5.21 20.11
N ARG A 372 5.01 -5.72 19.00
CA ARG A 372 4.66 -7.04 18.46
C ARG A 372 5.04 -8.16 19.42
N LYS A 373 6.24 -8.10 20.02
CA LYS A 373 6.71 -9.11 20.99
C LYS A 373 5.92 -9.13 22.30
N ASP A 374 5.21 -8.07 22.62
CA ASP A 374 4.37 -8.06 23.82
C ASP A 374 3.10 -8.91 23.67
N VAL A 375 2.67 -9.21 22.44
CA VAL A 375 1.37 -9.85 22.16
C VAL A 375 1.25 -11.23 22.81
N LEU A 376 2.22 -12.11 22.60
CA LEU A 376 2.25 -13.47 23.17
C LEU A 376 3.38 -13.64 24.18
N LYS A 377 3.87 -12.54 24.77
CA LYS A 377 4.92 -12.56 25.80
C LYS A 377 4.53 -13.51 26.94
N GLY A 378 5.47 -14.39 27.31
CA GLY A 378 5.27 -15.39 28.36
C GLY A 378 4.51 -16.66 27.92
N CYS A 379 4.10 -16.76 26.65
CA CYS A 379 3.55 -18.00 26.11
C CYS A 379 4.68 -18.94 25.68
N LYS A 380 4.61 -20.21 26.14
CA LYS A 380 5.44 -21.29 25.61
C LYS A 380 4.56 -22.25 24.82
N ILE A 381 4.81 -22.34 23.51
CA ILE A 381 3.94 -23.00 22.54
C ILE A 381 4.60 -24.28 22.02
N VAL A 382 3.81 -25.35 21.95
CA VAL A 382 4.18 -26.59 21.28
C VAL A 382 3.16 -26.91 20.20
N PHE A 383 3.65 -27.21 18.99
CA PHE A 383 2.81 -27.58 17.85
C PHE A 383 2.67 -29.10 17.74
N THR A 384 1.51 -29.56 17.29
CA THR A 384 1.24 -30.97 17.00
C THR A 384 0.28 -31.10 15.82
N ARG A 385 0.65 -31.93 14.83
CA ARG A 385 -0.07 -32.08 13.54
C ARG A 385 -0.40 -30.78 12.79
N VAL A 386 0.42 -29.75 12.99
CA VAL A 386 0.32 -28.49 12.23
C VAL A 386 1.22 -28.50 11.00
N PHE A 387 2.33 -29.25 11.05
CA PHE A 387 3.26 -29.41 9.93
C PHE A 387 3.84 -30.84 9.91
N PRO A 388 4.34 -31.31 8.74
CA PRO A 388 4.88 -32.66 8.60
C PRO A 388 6.01 -32.96 9.59
N THR A 389 6.08 -34.18 10.11
CA THR A 389 7.06 -34.58 11.15
C THR A 389 8.52 -34.48 10.69
N GLN A 390 8.78 -34.60 9.38
CA GLN A 390 10.12 -34.48 8.79
C GLN A 390 10.51 -33.04 8.42
N PHE A 391 9.64 -32.07 8.66
CA PHE A 391 9.88 -30.66 8.35
C PHE A 391 10.69 -29.98 9.46
N GLN A 392 11.57 -29.05 9.10
CA GLN A 392 12.20 -28.15 10.08
C GLN A 392 11.14 -27.21 10.65
N ALA A 393 10.57 -27.58 11.79
CA ALA A 393 9.45 -26.90 12.45
C ALA A 393 9.64 -25.37 12.58
N ASP A 394 10.87 -24.95 12.85
CA ASP A 394 11.36 -23.57 12.98
C ASP A 394 11.29 -22.77 11.68
N ASN A 395 11.25 -23.44 10.53
CA ASN A 395 11.02 -22.80 9.24
C ASN A 395 9.55 -22.57 8.91
N HIS A 396 8.63 -23.15 9.68
CA HIS A 396 7.20 -23.05 9.42
C HIS A 396 6.68 -21.64 9.71
N HIS A 397 5.76 -21.15 8.87
CA HIS A 397 5.24 -19.78 8.97
C HIS A 397 4.58 -19.51 10.34
N LEU A 398 3.74 -20.43 10.85
CA LEU A 398 3.12 -20.29 12.18
C LEU A 398 4.13 -20.29 13.34
N TRP A 399 5.23 -21.03 13.21
CA TRP A 399 6.29 -21.03 14.23
C TRP A 399 6.94 -19.66 14.28
N LYS A 400 7.37 -19.14 13.12
CA LYS A 400 7.98 -17.81 12.99
C LYS A 400 7.03 -16.71 13.46
N MET A 401 5.75 -16.79 13.12
CA MET A 401 4.72 -15.85 13.55
C MET A 401 4.59 -15.83 15.08
N ALA A 402 4.49 -17.00 15.72
CA ALA A 402 4.42 -17.10 17.18
C ALA A 402 5.64 -16.47 17.88
N GLU A 403 6.85 -16.73 17.38
CA GLU A 403 8.08 -16.13 17.93
C GLU A 403 8.16 -14.62 17.69
N GLN A 404 7.71 -14.14 16.53
CA GLN A 404 7.62 -12.70 16.23
C GLN A 404 6.65 -11.99 17.19
N LEU A 405 5.58 -12.66 17.59
CA LEU A 405 4.63 -12.20 18.62
C LEU A 405 5.17 -12.33 20.05
N GLY A 406 6.39 -12.86 20.24
CA GLY A 406 7.07 -12.96 21.53
C GLY A 406 6.80 -14.24 22.32
N ALA A 407 6.18 -15.24 21.70
CA ALA A 407 6.11 -16.58 22.30
C ALA A 407 7.47 -17.29 22.21
N THR A 408 7.68 -18.28 23.09
CA THR A 408 8.79 -19.24 22.98
C THR A 408 8.25 -20.54 22.43
N CYS A 409 8.72 -20.97 21.26
CA CYS A 409 8.29 -22.23 20.66
C CYS A 409 9.22 -23.38 21.08
N SER A 410 8.64 -24.55 21.34
CA SER A 410 9.37 -25.77 21.72
C SER A 410 8.84 -26.97 20.95
N ARG A 411 9.73 -27.93 20.68
CA ARG A 411 9.34 -29.23 20.10
C ARG A 411 8.83 -30.18 21.17
N ASP A 412 9.41 -30.09 22.37
CA ASP A 412 9.15 -30.99 23.47
C ASP A 412 8.24 -30.37 24.53
N LEU A 413 7.48 -31.26 25.18
CA LEU A 413 6.62 -30.90 26.29
C LEU A 413 7.41 -30.88 27.60
N ASP A 414 7.19 -29.82 28.38
CA ASP A 414 7.64 -29.73 29.76
C ASP A 414 6.62 -28.94 30.59
N THR A 415 6.87 -28.79 31.89
CA THR A 415 5.95 -28.13 32.82
C THR A 415 5.74 -26.63 32.53
N SER A 416 6.69 -25.99 31.83
CA SER A 416 6.63 -24.57 31.45
C SER A 416 5.78 -24.30 30.21
N VAL A 417 5.39 -25.33 29.45
CA VAL A 417 4.48 -25.19 28.31
C VAL A 417 3.14 -24.63 28.78
N THR A 418 2.65 -23.60 28.08
CA THR A 418 1.36 -22.96 28.36
C THR A 418 0.30 -23.35 27.34
N HIS A 419 0.68 -23.52 26.07
CA HIS A 419 -0.25 -23.83 24.97
C HIS A 419 0.25 -25.00 24.12
N VAL A 420 -0.69 -25.85 23.72
CA VAL A 420 -0.53 -26.80 22.63
C VAL A 420 -1.42 -26.35 21.47
N VAL A 421 -0.80 -26.17 20.31
CA VAL A 421 -1.49 -25.73 19.08
C VAL A 421 -1.67 -26.94 18.17
N SER A 422 -2.92 -27.25 17.83
CA SER A 422 -3.28 -28.46 17.09
C SER A 422 -4.52 -28.28 16.22
N GLN A 423 -4.60 -29.04 15.13
CA GLN A 423 -5.85 -29.20 14.37
C GLN A 423 -6.79 -30.25 14.97
N ASP A 424 -6.28 -31.19 15.78
CA ASP A 424 -7.08 -32.22 16.43
C ASP A 424 -6.69 -32.52 17.88
N ALA A 425 -7.65 -33.04 18.65
CA ALA A 425 -7.46 -33.35 20.06
C ALA A 425 -6.88 -34.76 20.35
N GLY A 426 -6.66 -35.60 19.33
CA GLY A 426 -6.31 -37.02 19.51
C GLY A 426 -4.83 -37.28 19.78
N THR A 427 -3.95 -36.31 19.46
CA THR A 427 -2.50 -36.47 19.64
C THR A 427 -2.11 -36.64 21.11
N GLU A 428 -0.99 -37.31 21.37
CA GLU A 428 -0.46 -37.44 22.75
C GLU A 428 -0.23 -36.07 23.39
N LYS A 429 0.27 -35.09 22.63
CA LYS A 429 0.50 -33.73 23.11
C LYS A 429 -0.82 -33.00 23.43
N SER A 430 -1.85 -33.19 22.61
CA SER A 430 -3.19 -32.64 22.86
C SER A 430 -3.79 -33.23 24.14
N ARG A 431 -3.71 -34.55 24.32
CA ARG A 431 -4.18 -35.23 25.54
C ARG A 431 -3.39 -34.82 26.78
N TRP A 432 -2.08 -34.60 26.65
CA TRP A 432 -1.23 -34.08 27.72
C TRP A 432 -1.67 -32.68 28.14
N ALA A 433 -1.99 -31.79 27.20
CA ALA A 433 -2.44 -30.43 27.50
C ALA A 433 -3.71 -30.47 28.35
N LEU A 434 -4.72 -31.24 27.93
CA LEU A 434 -5.99 -31.38 28.65
C LEU A 434 -5.78 -31.98 30.05
N LYS A 435 -4.95 -33.03 30.18
CA LYS A 435 -4.63 -33.66 31.48
C LYS A 435 -3.93 -32.71 32.45
N ASN A 436 -3.06 -31.84 31.95
CA ASN A 436 -2.29 -30.89 32.74
C ASN A 436 -2.92 -29.49 32.82
N LYS A 437 -4.19 -29.34 32.40
CA LYS A 437 -4.93 -28.07 32.39
C LYS A 437 -4.17 -26.95 31.66
N LYS A 438 -3.50 -27.28 30.56
CA LYS A 438 -2.88 -26.33 29.63
C LYS A 438 -3.86 -26.02 28.49
N PHE A 439 -3.66 -24.89 27.81
CA PHE A 439 -4.52 -24.50 26.70
C PHE A 439 -4.28 -25.39 25.48
N LEU A 440 -5.36 -25.90 24.90
CA LEU A 440 -5.35 -26.60 23.61
C LEU A 440 -6.13 -25.75 22.62
N VAL A 441 -5.43 -25.13 21.67
CA VAL A 441 -6.01 -24.14 20.75
C VAL A 441 -5.75 -24.47 19.29
N HIS A 442 -6.66 -24.03 18.42
CA HIS A 442 -6.52 -24.14 16.97
C HIS A 442 -5.43 -23.16 16.47
N PRO A 443 -4.68 -23.47 15.37
CA PRO A 443 -3.71 -22.55 14.76
C PRO A 443 -4.20 -21.13 14.53
N ARG A 444 -5.49 -20.99 14.20
CA ARG A 444 -6.19 -19.70 14.03
C ARG A 444 -6.07 -18.75 15.23
N TRP A 445 -5.79 -19.26 16.43
CA TRP A 445 -5.52 -18.42 17.61
C TRP A 445 -4.27 -17.56 17.43
N ILE A 446 -3.19 -18.13 16.86
CA ILE A 446 -1.95 -17.38 16.58
C ILE A 446 -2.21 -16.37 15.46
N GLU A 447 -2.91 -16.78 14.41
CA GLU A 447 -3.25 -15.92 13.26
C GLU A 447 -4.11 -14.72 13.70
N ALA A 448 -5.15 -14.96 14.50
CA ALA A 448 -5.99 -13.91 15.05
C ALA A 448 -5.19 -12.98 15.98
N ALA A 449 -4.29 -13.54 16.81
CA ALA A 449 -3.40 -12.72 17.64
C ALA A 449 -2.45 -11.85 16.81
N ASN A 450 -1.99 -12.35 15.67
CA ASN A 450 -1.17 -11.61 14.72
C ASN A 450 -1.93 -10.45 14.07
N TYR A 451 -3.12 -10.70 13.55
CA TYR A 451 -3.90 -9.67 12.85
C TYR A 451 -4.51 -8.61 13.78
N LEU A 452 -4.94 -9.02 14.98
CA LEU A 452 -5.54 -8.10 15.97
C LEU A 452 -4.50 -7.50 16.92
N TRP A 453 -3.23 -7.89 16.82
CA TRP A 453 -2.12 -7.38 17.63
C TRP A 453 -2.38 -7.48 19.14
N GLN A 454 -3.11 -8.52 19.55
CA GLN A 454 -3.51 -8.76 20.93
C GLN A 454 -3.67 -10.27 21.16
N ARG A 455 -3.26 -10.76 22.34
CA ARG A 455 -3.57 -12.13 22.75
C ARG A 455 -5.07 -12.35 22.78
N GLN A 456 -5.54 -13.30 22.00
CA GLN A 456 -6.95 -13.63 21.92
C GLN A 456 -7.36 -14.59 23.04
N PRO A 457 -8.62 -14.54 23.52
CA PRO A 457 -9.13 -15.52 24.46
C PRO A 457 -9.05 -16.93 23.86
N GLU A 458 -8.44 -17.88 24.58
CA GLU A 458 -8.18 -19.22 24.08
C GLU A 458 -9.48 -20.01 23.82
N GLU A 459 -10.53 -19.73 24.57
CA GLU A 459 -11.86 -20.34 24.45
C GLU A 459 -12.54 -20.09 23.09
N ASN A 460 -12.14 -19.03 22.38
CA ASN A 460 -12.69 -18.71 21.06
C ASN A 460 -12.08 -19.58 19.93
N PHE A 461 -11.05 -20.37 20.24
CA PHE A 461 -10.31 -21.17 19.28
C PHE A 461 -10.21 -22.64 19.71
N PRO A 462 -11.34 -23.32 19.99
CA PRO A 462 -11.33 -24.69 20.45
C PRO A 462 -10.84 -25.64 19.35
N VAL A 463 -10.18 -26.72 19.77
CA VAL A 463 -9.83 -27.82 18.88
C VAL A 463 -10.93 -28.86 18.91
N ASN A 464 -11.51 -29.18 17.75
CA ASN A 464 -12.58 -30.16 17.64
C ASN A 464 -12.10 -31.53 18.15
N GLN A 465 -12.90 -32.15 19.03
CA GLN A 465 -12.69 -33.54 19.42
C GLN A 465 -13.12 -34.44 18.25
N PRO A 466 -12.35 -35.48 17.89
CA PRO A 466 -12.81 -36.43 16.90
C PRO A 466 -14.14 -37.02 17.36
N LYS A 467 -15.16 -36.99 16.49
CA LYS A 467 -16.39 -37.77 16.71
C LYS A 467 -15.96 -39.24 16.73
N ASN A 468 -16.13 -39.90 17.87
CA ASN A 468 -15.97 -41.36 17.93
C ASN A 468 -17.00 -41.97 16.97
N HIS A 469 -16.53 -42.51 15.85
CA HIS A 469 -17.33 -43.36 14.96
C HIS A 469 -17.21 -44.81 15.40
#